data_AF-A0A8J7Y2E4-F1
#
_entry.id   AF-A0A8J7Y2E4-F1
#
_cell.length_a   1.000
_cell.length_b   1.000
_cell.length_c   1.000
_cell.angle_alpha   90.00
_cell.angle_beta   90.00
_cell.angle_gamma   90.00
#
_symmetry.space_group_name_H-M   'P 1'
#
loop_
_entity.id
_entity.type
_entity.pdbx_description
1 polymer ?
#
loop_
_entity_poly.entity_id
_entity_poly.type
_entity_poly.pdbx_seq_one_letter_code
_entity_poly.pdbx_strand_id
1 'polypeptide(L)' 'EGISTVDWAASPGEWEYIEAPYDGCDILIIAGSDRDATRAAAQSLIDQM' A
#
# COMPACT_ATOMS: atom_id res chain seq x y z
N GLU A 1 -4.40 -16.48 2.44
CA GLU A 1 -3.09 -15.85 2.72
C GLU A 1 -2.84 -14.78 1.66
N GLY A 2 -2.07 -13.73 1.97
CA GLY A 2 -1.90 -12.59 1.05
C GLY A 2 -3.10 -11.65 0.89
N ILE A 3 -4.03 -11.64 1.86
CA ILE A 3 -5.15 -10.69 1.89
C ILE A 3 -4.67 -9.44 2.60
N SER A 4 -4.64 -8.31 1.89
CA SER A 4 -4.29 -7.01 2.47
C SER A 4 -5.19 -6.67 3.64
N THR A 5 -4.62 -6.09 4.70
CA THR A 5 -5.38 -5.64 5.88
C THR A 5 -5.80 -4.17 5.78
N VAL A 6 -5.32 -3.45 4.77
CA VAL A 6 -5.66 -2.04 4.55
C VAL A 6 -7.13 -1.93 4.12
N ASP A 7 -7.83 -0.90 4.59
CA ASP A 7 -9.17 -0.56 4.09
C ASP A 7 -9.02 0.28 2.82
N TRP A 8 -9.16 -0.33 1.65
CA TRP A 8 -8.90 0.34 0.38
C TRP A 8 -9.96 1.39 0.05
N ALA A 9 -11.15 1.29 0.65
CA ALA A 9 -12.24 2.22 0.39
C ALA A 9 -12.15 3.49 1.25
N ALA A 10 -11.61 3.38 2.46
CA ALA A 10 -11.55 4.47 3.43
C ALA A 10 -10.12 4.93 3.79
N SER A 11 -9.08 4.25 3.31
CA SER A 11 -7.70 4.56 3.67
C SER A 11 -7.36 6.02 3.37
N PRO A 12 -6.83 6.80 4.33
CA PRO A 12 -6.37 8.16 4.08
C PRO A 12 -5.03 8.20 3.32
N GLY A 13 -4.41 7.06 3.03
CA GLY A 13 -3.07 6.98 2.45
C GLY A 13 -2.12 6.08 3.24
N GLU A 14 -2.54 4.84 3.49
CA GLU A 14 -1.75 3.82 4.20
C GLU A 14 -1.00 2.93 3.21
N TRP A 15 0.07 2.29 3.69
CA TRP A 15 0.81 1.30 2.93
C TRP A 15 1.08 0.06 3.77
N GLU A 16 1.18 -1.08 3.10
CA GLU A 16 1.42 -2.38 3.69
C GLU A 16 2.43 -3.14 2.84
N TYR A 17 3.45 -3.70 3.49
CA TYR A 17 4.41 -4.58 2.84
C TYR A 17 4.15 -6.02 3.27
N ILE A 18 3.98 -6.89 2.29
CA ILE A 18 3.69 -8.31 2.46
C ILE A 18 4.87 -9.08 1.88
N GLU A 19 5.61 -9.76 2.75
CA GLU A 19 6.78 -10.58 2.38
C GLU A 19 6.33 -11.91 1.78
N ALA A 20 6.87 -12.25 0.60
CA ALA A 20 6.67 -13.52 -0.11
C ALA A 20 5.24 -14.14 -0.06
N PRO A 21 4.14 -13.40 -0.33
CA PRO A 21 2.78 -13.93 -0.16
C PRO A 21 2.41 -15.10 -1.10
N TYR A 22 3.15 -15.27 -2.19
CA TYR A 22 2.90 -16.31 -3.21
C TYR A 22 4.20 -16.98 -3.73
N ASP A 23 5.25 -17.02 -2.91
CA ASP A 23 6.62 -17.45 -3.27
C ASP A 23 7.25 -16.64 -4.43
N GLY A 24 8.42 -16.03 -4.17
CA GLY A 24 9.29 -15.48 -5.22
C GLY A 24 9.25 -13.98 -5.45
N CYS A 25 8.30 -13.24 -4.87
CA CYS A 25 8.28 -11.77 -4.84
C CYS A 25 7.61 -11.24 -3.58
N ASP A 26 8.07 -10.07 -3.11
CA ASP A 26 7.36 -9.30 -2.10
C ASP A 26 6.34 -8.36 -2.75
N ILE A 27 5.30 -7.99 -2.00
CA ILE A 27 4.23 -7.10 -2.45
C ILE A 27 4.21 -5.87 -1.56
N LEU A 28 4.28 -4.69 -2.17
CA LEU A 28 3.99 -3.42 -1.52
C LEU A 28 2.63 -2.91 -2.00
N ILE A 29 1.71 -2.69 -1.08
CA ILE A 29 0.39 -2.14 -1.31
C ILE A 29 0.38 -0.71 -0.79
N ILE A 30 -0.10 0.21 -1.61
CA ILE A 30 -0.33 1.61 -1.22
C ILE A 30 -1.78 1.89 -1.58
N ALA A 31 -2.59 2.26 -0.58
CA ALA A 31 -4.02 2.48 -0.78
C ALA A 31 -4.42 3.85 -0.26
N GLY A 32 -5.26 4.54 -1.02
CA GLY A 32 -5.99 5.72 -0.59
C GLY A 32 -7.43 5.63 -1.08
N SER A 33 -8.33 6.31 -0.38
CA SER A 33 -9.77 6.38 -0.68
C SER A 33 -10.05 6.87 -2.10
N ASP A 34 -9.10 7.60 -2.68
CA ASP A 34 -9.12 8.06 -4.06
C ASP A 34 -7.71 8.09 -4.66
N ARG A 35 -7.65 8.52 -5.93
CA ARG A 35 -6.42 8.61 -6.72
C ARG A 35 -5.41 9.60 -6.13
N ASP A 36 -5.89 10.72 -5.60
CA ASP A 36 -5.02 11.78 -5.10
C ASP A 36 -4.43 11.40 -3.74
N ALA A 37 -5.24 10.80 -2.87
CA ALA A 37 -4.79 10.21 -1.61
C ALA A 37 -3.75 9.11 -1.84
N THR A 38 -4.00 8.20 -2.79
CA THR A 38 -3.05 7.14 -3.14
C THR A 38 -1.73 7.72 -3.67
N ARG A 39 -1.80 8.75 -4.53
CA ARG A 39 -0.61 9.42 -5.07
C ARG A 39 0.19 10.13 -3.97
N ALA A 40 -0.48 10.83 -3.07
CA ALA A 40 0.17 11.52 -1.96
C ALA A 40 0.88 10.52 -1.04
N ALA A 41 0.22 9.42 -0.69
CA ALA A 41 0.81 8.35 0.11
C ALA A 41 2.05 7.74 -0.56
N ALA A 42 1.98 7.46 -1.87
CA ALA A 42 3.11 6.94 -2.63
C ALA A 42 4.29 7.91 -2.67
N GLN A 43 4.03 9.21 -2.88
CA GLN A 43 5.08 10.22 -2.87
C GLN A 43 5.73 10.33 -1.48
N SER A 44 4.91 10.39 -0.42
CA SER A 44 5.42 10.43 0.95
C SER A 44 6.26 9.20 1.29
N LEU A 45 5.93 8.02 0.79
CA LEU A 45 6.73 6.82 0.99
C LEU A 45 8.09 6.93 0.27
N ILE A 46 8.10 7.35 -0.99
CA ILE A 46 9.34 7.54 -1.78
C ILE A 46 10.26 8.56 -1.11
N ASP A 47 9.71 9.66 -0.59
CA ASP A 47 10.50 10.72 0.06
C ASP A 47 11.10 10.29 1.41
N GLN A 48 10.58 9.21 2.02
CA GLN A 48 11.07 8.65 3.28
C GLN A 48 12.16 7.57 3.09
N MET A 49 12.45 7.17 1.85
CA MET A 49 13.50 6.20 1.50
C MET A 49 14.84 6.88 1.23
#